data_AF-A0A7W4ZLX2-F1
#
_entry.id   AF-A0A7W4ZLX2-F1
#
_cell.length_a   1.000
_cell.length_b   1.000
_cell.length_c   1.000
_cell.angle_alpha   90.00
_cell.angle_beta   90.00
_cell.angle_gamma   90.00
#
_symmetry.space_group_name_H-M   'P 1'
#
loop_
_entity.id
_entity.type
_entity.pdbx_description
1 polymer ?
#
loop_
_entity_poly.entity_id
_entity_poly.type
_entity_poly.pdbx_seq_one_letter_code
_entity_poly.pdbx_strand_id
1 'polypeptide(L)' 'MIVVLPFVALGLVGWLLWGSLIHPADIVIALVLYTITGLGVTVGFHRGLTHGGYRAVRPVRIALAVAGR' A
#
# COMPACT_ATOMS: atom_id res chain seq x y z
N MET A 1 -25.17 6.58 -5.64
CA MET A 1 -24.62 6.60 -7.01
C MET A 1 -23.15 7.08 -7.06
N ILE A 2 -22.73 8.08 -6.28
CA ILE A 2 -21.32 8.56 -6.25
C ILE A 2 -20.30 7.49 -5.84
N VAL A 3 -20.65 6.58 -4.93
CA VAL A 3 -19.75 5.52 -4.45
C VAL A 3 -19.37 4.51 -5.54
N VAL A 4 -20.26 4.24 -6.50
CA VAL A 4 -20.03 3.23 -7.57
C VAL A 4 -19.17 3.80 -8.70
N LEU A 5 -19.29 5.10 -8.94
CA LEU A 5 -18.59 5.81 -10.01
C LEU A 5 -17.06 5.58 -10.03
N PRO A 6 -16.30 5.70 -8.92
CA PRO A 6 -14.85 5.49 -8.95
C PRO A 6 -14.47 4.06 -9.33
N PHE A 7 -15.26 3.06 -8.94
CA PHE A 7 -14.98 1.66 -9.31
C PHE A 7 -15.21 1.41 -10.80
N VAL A 8 -16.29 1.96 -11.36
CA VAL A 8 -16.57 1.88 -12.80
C VAL A 8 -15.48 2.61 -13.58
N ALA A 9 -15.09 3.81 -13.16
CA ALA A 9 -14.02 4.59 -13.78
C ALA A 9 -12.68 3.83 -13.74
N LEU A 10 -12.32 3.24 -12.60
CA LEU A 10 -11.11 2.43 -12.47
C LEU A 10 -11.12 1.21 -13.40
N GLY A 11 -12.24 0.51 -13.48
CA GLY A 11 -12.40 -0.64 -14.39
C GLY A 11 -12.27 -0.24 -15.87
N LEU A 12 -12.88 0.88 -16.27
CA LEU A 12 -12.77 1.44 -17.62
C LEU A 12 -11.34 1.82 -17.98
N VAL A 13 -10.63 2.52 -17.09
CA VAL A 13 -9.21 2.88 -17.30
C VAL A 13 -8.34 1.62 -17.39
N GLY A 14 -8.58 0.66 -16.49
CA GLY A 14 -7.90 -0.64 -16.51
C GLY A 14 -8.06 -1.35 -17.85
N TRP A 15 -9.27 -1.36 -18.41
CA TRP A 15 -9.53 -1.97 -19.71
C TRP A 15 -8.89 -1.19 -20.87
N LEU A 16 -9.09 0.13 -20.93
CA LEU A 16 -8.63 0.96 -22.05
C LEU A 16 -7.11 1.07 -22.14
N LEU A 17 -6.40 1.02 -21.01
CA LEU A 17 -4.95 1.22 -20.95
C LEU A 17 -4.16 -0.08 -20.79
N TRP A 18 -4.82 -1.23 -20.79
CA TRP A 18 -4.17 -2.54 -20.64
C TRP A 18 -3.22 -2.83 -21.79
N GLY A 19 -1.97 -3.18 -21.47
CA GLY A 19 -0.94 -3.52 -22.45
C GLY A 19 -0.36 -2.32 -23.21
N SER A 20 -0.83 -1.10 -22.95
CA SER A 20 -0.25 0.15 -23.48
C SER A 20 0.43 0.96 -22.39
N LEU A 21 -0.30 1.24 -21.29
CA LEU A 21 0.22 1.99 -20.15
C LEU A 21 0.20 1.17 -18.86
N ILE A 22 -0.79 0.29 -18.70
CA ILE A 22 -0.91 -0.61 -17.55
C ILE A 22 -0.45 -2.00 -17.96
N HIS A 23 0.57 -2.49 -17.28
CA HIS A 23 1.21 -3.77 -17.49
C HIS A 23 1.10 -4.63 -16.22
N PRO A 24 1.27 -5.97 -16.32
CA PRO A 24 1.27 -6.84 -15.14
C PRO A 24 2.28 -6.42 -14.06
N ALA A 25 3.42 -5.86 -14.47
CA ALA A 25 4.44 -5.35 -13.55
C ALA A 25 3.90 -4.21 -12.67
N ASP A 26 3.05 -3.33 -13.20
CA ASP A 26 2.48 -2.21 -12.45
C ASP A 26 1.58 -2.70 -11.32
N ILE A 27 0.82 -3.79 -11.56
CA ILE A 27 -0.02 -4.42 -10.54
C ILE A 27 0.84 -5.05 -9.45
N VAL A 28 1.91 -5.75 -9.83
CA VAL A 28 2.84 -6.36 -8.87
C VAL A 28 3.48 -5.28 -8.00
N ILE A 29 3.96 -4.19 -8.61
CA ILE A 29 4.53 -3.05 -7.89
C ILE A 29 3.50 -2.44 -6.95
N ALA A 30 2.28 -2.19 -7.43
CA ALA A 30 1.19 -1.63 -6.62
C ALA A 30 0.88 -2.53 -5.42
N LEU A 31 0.77 -3.84 -5.61
CA LEU A 31 0.50 -4.79 -4.53
C LEU A 31 1.63 -4.82 -3.49
N VAL A 32 2.88 -4.86 -3.95
CA VAL A 32 4.06 -4.87 -3.08
C VAL A 32 4.14 -3.58 -2.26
N LEU A 33 3.99 -2.42 -2.91
CA LEU A 33 4.01 -1.13 -2.23
C LEU A 33 2.83 -0.99 -1.25
N TYR A 34 1.62 -1.39 -1.66
CA TYR A 34 0.45 -1.39 -0.77
C TYR A 34 0.69 -2.24 0.48
N THR A 35 1.31 -3.42 0.31
CA THR A 35 1.64 -4.31 1.43
C THR A 35 2.69 -3.70 2.34
N ILE A 36 3.77 -3.16 1.78
CA ILE A 36 4.85 -2.51 2.56
C ILE A 36 4.30 -1.32 3.34
N THR A 37 3.54 -0.43 2.70
CA THR A 37 2.96 0.75 3.35
C THR A 37 1.91 0.35 4.37
N GLY A 38 1.03 -0.60 4.04
CA GLY A 38 0.03 -1.12 4.97
C GLY A 38 0.65 -1.73 6.23
N LEU A 39 1.73 -2.50 6.10
CA LEU A 39 2.48 -3.02 7.24
C LEU A 39 3.20 -1.90 8.00
N GLY A 40 3.78 -0.91 7.30
CA GLY A 40 4.36 0.27 7.93
C GLY A 40 3.36 1.03 8.80
N VAL A 41 2.13 1.24 8.32
CA VAL A 41 1.07 1.92 9.06
C VAL A 41 0.56 1.05 10.22
N THR A 42 0.20 -0.20 9.96
CA THR A 42 -0.48 -1.04 10.96
C THR A 42 0.47 -1.66 11.98
N VAL A 43 1.61 -2.19 11.54
CA VAL A 43 2.61 -2.81 12.41
C VAL A 43 3.57 -1.75 12.94
N GLY A 44 4.10 -0.90 12.06
CA GLY A 44 5.03 0.17 12.43
C GLY A 44 4.39 1.27 13.29
N PHE A 45 3.56 2.12 12.68
CA PHE A 45 2.98 3.28 13.37
C PHE A 45 1.98 2.88 14.45
N HIS A 46 0.97 2.09 14.09
CA HIS A 46 -0.13 1.77 14.99
C HIS A 46 0.33 0.83 16.13
N ARG A 47 0.88 -0.35 15.84
CA ARG A 47 1.28 -1.27 16.91
C ARG A 47 2.59 -0.90 17.58
N GLY A 48 3.61 -0.55 16.81
CA GLY A 48 4.96 -0.31 17.33
C GLY A 48 5.11 1.06 18.00
N LEU A 49 4.93 2.14 17.24
CA LEU A 49 5.27 3.49 17.68
C LEU A 49 4.22 4.11 18.59
N THR A 50 2.93 3.92 18.31
CA THR A 50 1.84 4.55 19.09
C THR A 50 1.40 3.68 20.27
N HIS A 51 1.27 2.36 20.10
CA HIS A 51 0.82 1.46 21.17
C HIS A 51 1.94 0.67 21.88
N GLY A 52 3.18 0.68 21.36
CA GLY A 52 4.30 -0.01 22.01
C GLY A 52 4.16 -1.53 22.11
N GLY A 53 3.34 -2.16 21.26
CA GLY A 53 2.95 -3.58 21.38
C GLY A 53 4.05 -4.60 21.15
N TYR A 54 5.25 -4.19 20.71
CA TYR A 54 6.43 -5.03 20.58
C TYR A 54 7.71 -4.19 20.54
N ARG A 55 8.87 -4.84 20.72
CA ARG A 55 10.18 -4.20 20.65
C ARG A 55 10.97 -4.71 19.44
N ALA A 56 10.95 -3.96 18.34
CA ALA A 56 11.79 -4.24 17.18
C ALA A 56 13.24 -3.76 17.39
N VAL A 57 14.19 -4.48 16.81
CA VAL A 57 15.57 -4.01 16.63
C VAL A 57 15.59 -2.74 15.78
N ARG A 58 16.59 -1.88 16.00
CA ARG A 58 16.69 -0.54 15.36
C ARG A 58 16.45 -0.55 13.85
N PRO A 59 17.05 -1.46 13.05
CA PRO A 59 16.85 -1.46 11.59
C PRO A 59 15.39 -1.68 11.20
N VAL A 60 14.73 -2.68 11.80
CA VAL A 60 13.32 -3.01 11.53
C VAL A 60 12.40 -1.88 11.97
N ARG A 61 12.68 -1.26 13.13
CA ARG A 61 11.89 -0.13 13.63
C ARG A 61 11.96 1.07 12.68
N ILE A 62 13.14 1.38 12.15
CA ILE A 62 13.32 2.47 11.18
C ILE A 62 12.64 2.14 9.86
N ALA A 63 12.82 0.92 9.33
CA ALA A 63 12.21 0.51 8.07
C ALA A 63 10.67 0.61 8.11
N LEU A 64 10.05 0.12 9.19
CA LEU A 64 8.60 0.20 9.36
C LEU A 64 8.10 1.64 9.55
N ALA A 65 8.86 2.48 10.27
CA ALA A 65 8.54 3.90 10.41
C ALA A 65 8.65 4.66 9.08
N VAL A 66 9.61 4.31 8.21
CA VAL A 66 9.73 4.91 6.87
C VAL A 66 8.64 4.39 5.93
N ALA A 67 8.24 3.13 6.06
CA ALA A 67 7.24 2.52 5.19
C ALA A 67 5.82 3.09 5.41
N GLY A 68 5.46 3.51 6.62
CA GLY A 68 4.11 3.99 6.93
C GLY A 68 3.95 5.50 7.12
N ARG A 69 5.00 6.30 6.82
CA ARG A 69 5.02 7.75 7.08
C ARG A 69 4.29 8.55 6.03
#